data_AF-A0A1Q6X6N8-F1
#
_entry.id   AF-A0A1Q6X6N8-F1
#
_cell.length_a   1.000
_cell.length_b   1.000
_cell.length_c   1.000
_cell.angle_alpha   90.00
_cell.angle_beta   90.00
_cell.angle_gamma   90.00
#
_symmetry.space_group_name_H-M   'P 1'
#
loop_
_entity.id
_entity.type
_entity.pdbx_description
1 polymer ?
#
loop_
_entity_poly.entity_id
_entity_poly.type
_entity_poly.pdbx_seq_one_letter_code
_entity_poly.pdbx_strand_id
1 'polypeptide(L)'
;MTLAGSGQGNTVGYSAPASNAGFSIKGNDQDCNGGTLPGAFPAIGVFDSMDVGTVVDGGDVNGVHFTGIPTPPSSIRLSYTGTVTGTPPDVERVDSSFTASSMSTPSELDAAVQSIIQNADATVPSTGQTSFLTNLVSSGAMSSSSPLTVVVNGDLDLTGWHNTGYGLLLVTGTLTYDPDASWNGIVMVVGQGTVIGWRGGSGIFNGTMLVARTRDTSGNLISGSYLSYSYVDFNHGGSMGGQGIRYSSCWIQRSQPSAGYRVLSFHEISQ
;
A
#
# COMPACT_ATOMS: atom_id res chain seq x y z
N MET A 1 -5.77 1.51 4.89
CA MET A 1 -4.60 1.96 4.08
C MET A 1 -3.82 2.96 4.92
N THR A 2 -2.51 3.06 4.75
CA THR A 2 -1.68 4.02 5.49
C THR A 2 -0.79 4.81 4.54
N LEU A 3 -0.83 6.14 4.65
CA LEU A 3 0.09 7.04 3.95
C LEU A 3 1.08 7.58 4.97
N ALA A 4 2.37 7.34 4.72
CA ALA A 4 3.42 7.81 5.58
C ALA A 4 4.05 9.10 5.04
N GLY A 5 4.02 10.12 5.88
CA GLY A 5 4.73 11.38 5.76
C GLY A 5 4.79 11.97 7.16
N SER A 6 5.91 12.56 7.58
CA SER A 6 6.01 13.10 8.93
C SER A 6 6.84 14.39 9.01
N GLY A 7 6.34 15.34 9.80
CA GLY A 7 7.03 16.59 10.10
C GLY A 7 6.66 17.79 9.22
N GLN A 8 7.19 18.96 9.59
CA GLN A 8 6.92 20.26 8.96
C GLN A 8 7.39 20.29 7.50
N GLY A 9 6.49 19.97 6.56
CA GLY A 9 6.72 20.04 5.10
C GLY A 9 6.69 18.70 4.36
N ASN A 10 6.55 17.57 5.06
CA ASN A 10 6.45 16.23 4.45
C ASN A 10 5.00 15.73 4.37
N THR A 11 4.09 16.64 4.04
CA THR A 11 2.66 16.37 4.00
C THR A 11 2.31 15.33 2.92
N VAL A 12 1.41 14.40 3.21
CA VAL A 12 0.98 13.37 2.24
C VAL A 12 -0.09 13.89 1.29
N GLY A 13 -0.05 13.45 0.03
CA GLY A 13 -1.03 13.79 -1.00
C GLY A 13 -2.07 12.70 -1.19
N TYR A 14 -3.36 13.07 -1.26
CA TYR A 14 -4.43 12.12 -1.55
C TYR A 14 -5.50 12.72 -2.46
N SER A 15 -5.79 12.04 -3.57
CA SER A 15 -6.96 12.33 -4.40
C SER A 15 -7.84 11.10 -4.45
N ALA A 16 -9.05 11.17 -3.90
CA ALA A 16 -10.06 10.13 -4.07
C ALA A 16 -10.54 10.07 -5.53
N PRO A 17 -11.16 8.96 -5.97
CA PRO A 17 -11.84 8.91 -7.26
C PRO A 17 -12.88 10.02 -7.40
N ALA A 18 -12.86 10.78 -8.51
CA ALA A 18 -13.80 11.87 -8.75
C ALA A 18 -15.27 11.41 -8.88
N SER A 19 -15.49 10.17 -9.34
CA SER A 19 -16.84 9.63 -9.50
C SER A 19 -16.80 8.10 -9.46
N ASN A 20 -17.28 7.47 -8.39
CA ASN A 20 -17.53 6.03 -8.42
C ASN A 20 -18.48 5.53 -7.32
N ALA A 21 -19.51 4.79 -7.73
CA ALA A 21 -20.33 3.97 -6.86
C ALA A 21 -19.73 2.55 -6.77
N GLY A 22 -18.94 2.29 -5.75
CA GLY A 22 -18.40 0.94 -5.49
C GLY A 22 -17.01 0.95 -4.87
N PHE A 23 -16.19 1.93 -5.21
CA PHE A 23 -14.88 2.09 -4.58
C PHE A 23 -15.07 2.48 -3.11
N SER A 24 -14.38 1.75 -2.24
CA SER A 24 -14.39 2.01 -0.81
C SER A 24 -13.02 1.73 -0.23
N ILE A 25 -12.64 2.52 0.78
CA ILE A 25 -11.52 2.18 1.65
C ILE A 25 -12.12 1.87 3.00
N LYS A 26 -11.97 0.62 3.44
CA LYS A 26 -12.62 0.12 4.63
C LYS A 26 -11.61 -0.39 5.65
N GLY A 27 -11.67 0.13 6.86
CA GLY A 27 -10.86 -0.30 7.99
C GLY A 27 -11.55 -1.29 8.93
N ASN A 28 -12.84 -1.58 8.71
CA ASN A 28 -13.51 -2.66 9.44
C ASN A 28 -12.87 -4.01 9.07
N ASP A 29 -12.55 -4.82 10.08
CA ASP A 29 -11.81 -6.05 9.85
C ASP A 29 -12.64 -7.12 9.15
N GLN A 30 -11.97 -7.88 8.30
CA GLN A 30 -12.56 -8.96 7.51
C GLN A 30 -11.73 -10.24 7.62
N ASP A 31 -12.43 -11.38 7.71
CA ASP A 31 -11.82 -12.68 7.55
C ASP A 31 -11.41 -12.95 6.08
N CYS A 32 -10.76 -14.08 5.82
CA CYS A 32 -10.30 -14.44 4.48
C CYS A 32 -11.43 -14.70 3.47
N ASN A 33 -12.68 -14.77 3.92
CA ASN A 33 -13.88 -14.97 3.09
C ASN A 33 -14.71 -13.68 2.95
N GLY A 34 -14.23 -12.55 3.49
CA GLY A 34 -14.92 -11.25 3.45
C GLY A 34 -15.98 -11.07 4.53
N GLY A 35 -16.08 -11.98 5.50
CA GLY A 35 -16.94 -11.84 6.67
C GLY A 35 -16.39 -10.79 7.64
N THR A 36 -17.24 -9.89 8.14
CA THR A 36 -16.80 -8.84 9.07
C THR A 36 -16.45 -9.42 10.44
N LEU A 37 -15.29 -9.04 10.96
CA LEU A 37 -14.79 -9.43 12.29
C LEU A 37 -14.91 -8.28 13.31
N PRO A 38 -14.90 -8.57 14.62
CA PRO A 38 -14.70 -7.56 15.64
C PRO A 38 -13.31 -6.94 15.50
N GLY A 39 -13.26 -5.62 15.32
CA GLY A 39 -12.01 -4.90 15.08
C GLY A 39 -12.22 -3.86 13.99
N ALA A 40 -11.80 -2.64 14.27
CA ALA A 40 -11.92 -1.56 13.32
C ALA A 40 -10.70 -0.66 13.44
N PHE A 41 -10.06 -0.45 12.29
CA PHE A 41 -8.96 0.48 12.09
C PHE A 41 -9.50 1.66 11.28
N PRO A 42 -8.82 2.82 11.26
CA PRO A 42 -9.19 3.89 10.35
C PRO A 42 -9.17 3.40 8.89
N ALA A 43 -10.04 3.95 8.05
CA ALA A 43 -9.99 3.66 6.61
C ALA A 43 -8.63 4.10 6.03
N ILE A 44 -8.20 5.32 6.38
CA ILE A 44 -6.89 5.86 6.04
C ILE A 44 -6.17 6.28 7.33
N GLY A 45 -5.02 5.67 7.59
CA GLY A 45 -4.08 6.10 8.62
C GLY A 45 -3.04 7.07 8.06
N VAL A 46 -2.68 8.09 8.82
CA VAL A 46 -1.59 9.03 8.52
C VAL A 46 -0.65 9.19 9.72
N PHE A 47 0.54 9.76 9.53
CA PHE A 47 1.53 9.87 10.60
C PHE A 47 1.52 11.25 11.28
N ASP A 48 1.03 12.30 10.61
CA ASP A 48 0.83 13.63 11.19
C ASP A 48 -0.65 14.01 11.24
N SER A 49 -1.03 14.82 12.22
CA SER A 49 -2.34 15.48 12.28
C SER A 49 -2.63 16.41 11.10
N MET A 50 -1.61 17.06 10.53
CA MET A 50 -1.78 17.93 9.34
C MET A 50 -2.17 17.11 8.11
N ASP A 51 -1.71 15.86 8.03
CA ASP A 51 -2.03 14.96 6.94
C ASP A 51 -3.50 14.54 6.95
N VAL A 52 -4.15 14.52 8.11
CA VAL A 52 -5.59 14.25 8.21
C VAL A 52 -6.35 15.29 7.37
N GLY A 53 -6.03 16.58 7.52
CA GLY A 53 -6.63 17.65 6.74
C GLY A 53 -6.35 17.51 5.25
N THR A 54 -5.10 17.22 4.87
CA THR A 54 -4.73 17.10 3.46
C THR A 54 -5.39 15.89 2.77
N VAL A 55 -5.54 14.77 3.49
CA VAL A 55 -6.26 13.60 2.96
C VAL A 55 -7.75 13.88 2.82
N VAL A 56 -8.36 14.56 3.80
CA VAL A 56 -9.81 14.79 3.82
C VAL A 56 -10.21 15.91 2.86
N ASP A 57 -9.52 17.04 2.89
CA ASP A 57 -9.91 18.27 2.20
C ASP A 57 -9.07 18.57 0.95
N GLY A 58 -7.96 17.86 0.77
CA GLY A 58 -7.00 18.11 -0.30
C GLY A 58 -5.97 19.18 0.06
N GLY A 59 -5.08 19.47 -0.86
CA GLY A 59 -4.00 20.42 -0.66
C GLY A 59 -2.87 20.25 -1.66
N ASP A 60 -1.92 21.19 -1.63
CA ASP A 60 -0.74 21.13 -2.47
C ASP A 60 0.40 20.41 -1.73
N VAL A 61 0.91 19.35 -2.34
CA VAL A 61 2.04 18.59 -1.81
C VAL A 61 3.15 18.62 -2.85
N ASN A 62 4.29 19.20 -2.47
CA ASN A 62 5.46 19.35 -3.34
C ASN A 62 5.12 19.92 -4.74
N GLY A 63 4.25 20.94 -4.79
CA GLY A 63 3.84 21.60 -6.03
C GLY A 63 2.81 20.86 -6.88
N VAL A 64 2.26 19.74 -6.38
CA VAL A 64 1.17 18.98 -7.01
C VAL A 64 -0.11 19.14 -6.19
N HIS A 65 -1.21 19.47 -6.86
CA HIS A 65 -2.51 19.65 -6.22
C HIS A 65 -3.23 18.30 -6.06
N PHE A 66 -3.67 18.01 -4.84
CA PHE A 66 -4.47 16.83 -4.48
C PHE A 66 -5.87 17.25 -4.05
N THR A 67 -6.88 16.50 -4.48
CA THR A 67 -8.29 16.90 -4.31
C THR A 67 -8.92 16.44 -3.00
N GLY A 68 -8.22 15.61 -2.21
CA GLY A 68 -8.75 15.02 -0.99
C GLY A 68 -9.92 14.06 -1.26
N ILE A 69 -10.76 13.88 -0.23
CA ILE A 69 -12.02 13.13 -0.31
C ILE A 69 -13.17 14.12 -0.57
N PRO A 70 -13.91 14.00 -1.69
CA PRO A 70 -14.95 14.96 -2.09
C PRO A 70 -15.89 15.38 -0.95
N THR A 71 -16.05 16.67 -0.72
CA THR A 71 -16.88 17.20 0.38
C THR A 71 -18.36 16.80 0.25
N PRO A 72 -19.13 16.76 1.36
CA PRO A 72 -20.57 16.56 1.31
C PRO A 72 -21.25 17.57 0.36
N PRO A 73 -22.33 17.18 -0.36
CA PRO A 73 -23.16 15.99 -0.15
C PRO A 73 -22.68 14.71 -0.87
N SER A 74 -21.40 14.58 -1.22
CA SER A 74 -20.89 13.37 -1.88
C SER A 74 -21.16 12.09 -1.07
N SER A 75 -21.80 11.10 -1.68
CA SER A 75 -21.93 9.75 -1.12
C SER A 75 -20.58 9.03 -1.03
N ILE A 76 -19.55 9.56 -1.72
CA ILE A 76 -18.19 9.03 -1.75
C ILE A 76 -17.58 9.04 -0.34
N ARG A 77 -17.84 10.05 0.50
CA ARG A 77 -17.34 10.09 1.90
C ARG A 77 -17.82 8.91 2.73
N LEU A 78 -19.02 8.40 2.48
CA LEU A 78 -19.59 7.23 3.16
C LEU A 78 -18.88 5.92 2.79
N SER A 79 -18.00 5.93 1.78
CA SER A 79 -17.20 4.79 1.38
C SER A 79 -15.85 4.70 2.10
N TYR A 80 -15.52 5.67 2.97
CA TYR A 80 -14.30 5.70 3.78
C TYR A 80 -14.67 5.45 5.24
N THR A 81 -14.77 4.18 5.60
CA THR A 81 -15.33 3.75 6.90
C THR A 81 -14.37 2.83 7.62
N GLY A 82 -14.23 2.97 8.93
CA GLY A 82 -13.37 2.10 9.71
C GLY A 82 -13.89 1.97 11.13
N THR A 83 -13.34 2.74 12.06
CA THR A 83 -13.71 2.77 13.47
C THR A 83 -15.21 2.99 13.63
N VAL A 84 -15.83 2.21 14.53
CA VAL A 84 -17.30 2.20 14.73
C VAL A 84 -17.83 3.54 15.28
N THR A 85 -16.93 4.42 15.74
CA THR A 85 -17.24 5.72 16.34
C THR A 85 -16.98 6.92 15.43
N GLY A 86 -16.32 6.73 14.28
CA GLY A 86 -15.98 7.82 13.36
C GLY A 86 -17.13 8.18 12.41
N THR A 87 -17.38 9.47 12.23
CA THR A 87 -18.19 9.95 11.10
C THR A 87 -17.35 9.87 9.82
N PRO A 88 -17.81 9.21 8.75
CA PRO A 88 -17.07 9.17 7.50
C PRO A 88 -16.81 10.58 6.91
N PRO A 89 -15.64 10.84 6.30
CA PRO A 89 -14.56 9.90 6.06
C PRO A 89 -13.72 9.64 7.31
N ASP A 90 -13.43 8.37 7.56
CA ASP A 90 -12.63 7.94 8.71
C ASP A 90 -11.12 7.97 8.39
N VAL A 91 -10.49 9.07 8.79
CA VAL A 91 -9.07 9.34 8.62
C VAL A 91 -8.47 9.69 9.99
N GLU A 92 -7.48 8.93 10.43
CA GLU A 92 -6.91 9.10 11.77
C GLU A 92 -5.37 9.06 11.74
N ARG A 93 -4.78 9.71 12.73
CA ARG A 93 -3.34 9.64 12.99
C ARG A 93 -2.98 8.30 13.66
N VAL A 94 -2.00 7.58 13.12
CA VAL A 94 -1.63 6.22 13.53
C VAL A 94 -0.15 6.04 13.86
N ASP A 95 0.64 7.12 13.92
CA ASP A 95 2.09 7.09 14.19
C ASP A 95 2.47 6.37 15.50
N SER A 96 1.63 6.46 16.54
CA SER A 96 1.85 5.75 17.81
C SER A 96 1.86 4.22 17.65
N SER A 97 1.18 3.70 16.62
CA SER A 97 1.16 2.27 16.28
C SER A 97 2.41 1.85 15.49
N PHE A 98 3.20 2.81 15.00
CA PHE A 98 4.48 2.61 14.32
C PHE A 98 5.68 2.89 15.24
N THR A 99 5.48 2.86 16.56
CA THR A 99 6.50 3.18 17.60
C THR A 99 7.63 2.16 17.72
N ALA A 100 7.62 1.07 16.94
CA ALA A 100 8.85 0.34 16.69
C ALA A 100 9.80 1.29 15.92
N SER A 101 10.98 1.57 16.50
CA SER A 101 12.04 2.43 15.96
C SER A 101 12.65 1.95 14.63
N SER A 102 11.90 1.19 13.83
CA SER A 102 12.29 0.58 12.56
C SER A 102 11.42 1.03 11.38
N MET A 103 10.49 1.98 11.58
CA MET A 103 9.57 2.44 10.52
C MET A 103 9.31 3.96 10.54
N SER A 104 10.08 4.72 11.31
CA SER A 104 9.81 6.16 11.51
C SER A 104 10.67 7.08 10.64
N THR A 105 11.82 6.57 10.17
CA THR A 105 12.75 7.29 9.30
C THR A 105 12.94 6.60 7.94
N PRO A 106 13.39 7.31 6.90
CA PRO A 106 13.68 6.72 5.60
C PRO A 106 14.68 5.57 5.67
N SER A 107 15.75 5.71 6.47
CA SER A 107 16.78 4.68 6.61
C SER A 107 16.29 3.43 7.32
N GLU A 108 15.47 3.59 8.36
CA GLU A 108 14.89 2.46 9.10
C GLU A 108 13.93 1.66 8.23
N LEU A 109 13.01 2.36 7.55
CA LEU A 109 12.05 1.73 6.68
C LEU A 109 12.72 1.11 5.44
N ASP A 110 13.75 1.76 4.88
CA ASP A 110 14.54 1.17 3.78
C ASP A 110 15.28 -0.08 4.24
N ALA A 111 15.82 -0.13 5.45
CA ALA A 111 16.46 -1.34 5.99
C ALA A 111 15.46 -2.51 6.11
N ALA A 112 14.22 -2.25 6.56
CA ALA A 112 13.16 -3.26 6.57
C ALA A 112 12.81 -3.72 5.14
N VAL A 113 12.72 -2.79 4.20
CA VAL A 113 12.53 -3.08 2.77
C VAL A 113 13.67 -3.93 2.21
N GLN A 114 14.94 -3.62 2.49
CA GLN A 114 16.07 -4.42 2.05
C GLN A 114 16.03 -5.85 2.61
N SER A 115 15.56 -6.02 3.85
CA SER A 115 15.34 -7.36 4.43
C SER A 115 14.27 -8.14 3.66
N ILE A 116 13.15 -7.51 3.30
CA ILE A 116 12.11 -8.14 2.46
C ILE A 116 12.68 -8.52 1.09
N ILE A 117 13.44 -7.62 0.44
CA ILE A 117 14.08 -7.87 -0.85
C ILE A 117 15.00 -9.09 -0.80
N GLN A 118 15.81 -9.23 0.25
CA GLN A 118 16.74 -10.36 0.40
C GLN A 118 16.04 -11.71 0.62
N ASN A 119 14.80 -11.70 1.13
CA ASN A 119 14.03 -12.90 1.45
C ASN A 119 12.84 -13.11 0.50
N ALA A 120 12.79 -12.40 -0.63
CA ALA A 120 11.69 -12.48 -1.57
C ALA A 120 11.65 -13.83 -2.31
N ASP A 121 10.46 -14.39 -2.49
CA ASP A 121 10.24 -15.58 -3.30
C ASP A 121 10.43 -15.28 -4.79
N ALA A 122 10.09 -14.05 -5.20
CA ALA A 122 10.26 -13.57 -6.56
C ALA A 122 10.66 -12.10 -6.59
N THR A 123 11.59 -11.75 -7.47
CA THR A 123 12.05 -10.38 -7.68
C THR A 123 11.91 -9.99 -9.16
N VAL A 124 11.34 -8.82 -9.41
CA VAL A 124 11.38 -8.12 -10.69
C VAL A 124 12.56 -7.16 -10.63
N PRO A 125 13.62 -7.39 -11.42
CA PRO A 125 14.75 -6.47 -11.45
C PRO A 125 14.33 -5.14 -12.08
N SER A 126 14.99 -4.05 -11.66
CA SER A 126 14.82 -2.76 -12.32
C SER A 126 15.44 -2.81 -13.71
N THR A 127 14.65 -2.55 -14.76
CA THR A 127 15.15 -2.37 -16.13
C THR A 127 15.21 -0.90 -16.53
N GLY A 128 14.89 0.02 -15.61
CA GLY A 128 14.62 1.42 -15.92
C GLY A 128 13.30 1.64 -16.69
N GLN A 129 12.51 0.59 -16.89
CA GLN A 129 11.18 0.64 -17.50
C GLN A 129 10.14 0.15 -16.50
N THR A 130 8.89 0.59 -16.69
CA THR A 130 7.74 0.12 -15.94
C THR A 130 7.54 -1.38 -16.16
N SER A 131 7.41 -2.14 -15.08
CA SER A 131 7.22 -3.57 -15.12
C SER A 131 5.74 -3.94 -15.15
N PHE A 132 5.40 -5.04 -15.82
CA PHE A 132 4.05 -5.61 -15.84
C PHE A 132 4.06 -7.00 -15.19
N LEU A 133 3.07 -7.33 -14.36
CA LEU A 133 2.97 -8.66 -13.70
C LEU A 133 2.63 -9.81 -14.65
N THR A 134 2.47 -9.55 -15.95
CA THR A 134 2.02 -10.55 -16.95
C THR A 134 2.95 -11.77 -17.07
N ASN A 135 4.25 -11.62 -16.76
CA ASN A 135 5.24 -12.69 -16.89
C ASN A 135 5.83 -13.21 -15.56
N LEU A 136 5.76 -12.45 -14.46
CA LEU A 136 6.35 -12.87 -13.18
C LEU A 136 5.51 -13.86 -12.41
N VAL A 137 4.22 -13.89 -12.73
CA VAL A 137 3.21 -14.64 -11.99
C VAL A 137 2.54 -15.67 -12.89
N SER A 138 3.20 -16.08 -13.98
CA SER A 138 2.65 -17.03 -14.94
C SER A 138 2.36 -18.37 -14.25
N SER A 139 1.10 -18.49 -13.85
CA SER A 139 0.30 -19.69 -13.56
C SER A 139 0.86 -20.70 -12.55
N GLY A 140 0.62 -20.47 -11.26
CA GLY A 140 0.43 -21.58 -10.31
C GLY A 140 1.23 -21.55 -9.01
N ALA A 141 2.26 -20.71 -8.89
CA ALA A 141 3.08 -20.67 -7.67
C ALA A 141 2.38 -19.94 -6.50
N MET A 142 1.59 -18.91 -6.80
CA MET A 142 0.93 -18.08 -5.79
C MET A 142 -0.55 -18.43 -5.68
N SER A 143 -1.03 -18.68 -4.46
CA SER A 143 -2.43 -19.02 -4.18
C SER A 143 -2.83 -18.64 -2.75
N SER A 144 -4.12 -18.79 -2.42
CA SER A 144 -4.64 -18.56 -1.07
C SER A 144 -4.01 -19.44 0.02
N SER A 145 -3.47 -20.60 -0.36
CA SER A 145 -2.77 -21.55 0.53
C SER A 145 -1.25 -21.49 0.41
N SER A 146 -0.71 -20.78 -0.59
CA SER A 146 0.71 -20.59 -0.82
C SER A 146 0.96 -19.14 -1.26
N PRO A 147 0.82 -18.16 -0.35
CA PRO A 147 1.13 -16.77 -0.63
C PRO A 147 2.63 -16.58 -0.85
N LEU A 148 3.00 -15.61 -1.69
CA LEU A 148 4.41 -15.32 -2.00
C LEU A 148 4.78 -13.89 -1.62
N THR A 149 6.06 -13.69 -1.32
CA THR A 149 6.70 -12.39 -1.23
C THR A 149 7.25 -12.01 -2.60
N VAL A 150 6.56 -11.09 -3.28
CA VAL A 150 6.92 -10.57 -4.61
C VAL A 150 7.44 -9.14 -4.47
N VAL A 151 8.64 -8.91 -5.00
CA VAL A 151 9.29 -7.61 -4.98
C VAL A 151 9.44 -7.09 -6.40
N VAL A 152 8.95 -5.88 -6.66
CA VAL A 152 9.20 -5.11 -7.88
C VAL A 152 10.21 -4.01 -7.56
N ASN A 153 11.42 -4.15 -8.08
CA ASN A 153 12.46 -3.12 -7.91
C ASN A 153 12.29 -2.02 -8.97
N GLY A 154 11.31 -1.16 -8.79
CA GLY A 154 10.97 -0.07 -9.71
C GLY A 154 9.47 0.14 -9.78
N ASP A 155 9.02 0.72 -10.89
CA ASP A 155 7.61 0.98 -11.12
C ASP A 155 6.88 -0.31 -11.52
N LEU A 156 5.68 -0.50 -10.98
CA LEU A 156 4.78 -1.58 -11.34
C LEU A 156 3.51 -1.02 -11.98
N ASP A 157 3.15 -1.56 -13.14
CA ASP A 157 1.88 -1.30 -13.79
C ASP A 157 1.02 -2.55 -13.87
N LEU A 158 -0.13 -2.48 -13.20
CA LEU A 158 -1.13 -3.52 -13.18
C LEU A 158 -2.16 -3.38 -14.31
N THR A 159 -2.05 -2.35 -15.16
CA THR A 159 -2.99 -2.14 -16.26
C THR A 159 -2.99 -3.34 -17.20
N GLY A 160 -4.14 -4.01 -17.31
CA GLY A 160 -4.28 -5.23 -18.10
C GLY A 160 -3.93 -6.54 -17.37
N TRP A 161 -3.60 -6.49 -16.09
CA TRP A 161 -3.46 -7.69 -15.26
C TRP A 161 -4.77 -7.97 -14.50
N HIS A 162 -5.51 -8.97 -14.98
CA HIS A 162 -6.86 -9.31 -14.51
C HIS A 162 -6.87 -10.57 -13.64
N ASN A 163 -5.98 -10.65 -12.64
CA ASN A 163 -5.87 -11.81 -11.76
C ASN A 163 -5.88 -11.39 -10.28
N THR A 164 -5.88 -12.40 -9.41
CA THR A 164 -5.76 -12.22 -7.96
C THR A 164 -4.39 -12.65 -7.46
N GLY A 165 -3.71 -11.74 -6.78
CA GLY A 165 -2.46 -12.01 -6.08
C GLY A 165 -2.66 -12.40 -4.61
N TYR A 166 -1.67 -13.07 -4.02
CA TYR A 166 -1.72 -13.53 -2.63
C TYR A 166 -0.36 -13.40 -1.94
N GLY A 167 -0.29 -12.69 -0.82
CA GLY A 167 0.95 -12.54 -0.05
C GLY A 167 1.43 -11.10 0.05
N LEU A 168 2.75 -10.90 0.08
CA LEU A 168 3.36 -9.58 0.20
C LEU A 168 3.79 -9.09 -1.18
N LEU A 169 3.24 -7.96 -1.63
CA LEU A 169 3.71 -7.21 -2.79
C LEU A 169 4.48 -5.99 -2.33
N LEU A 170 5.76 -5.89 -2.68
CA LEU A 170 6.59 -4.71 -2.45
C LEU A 170 6.93 -4.05 -3.80
N VAL A 171 6.63 -2.77 -3.95
CA VAL A 171 6.98 -1.95 -5.12
C VAL A 171 7.87 -0.81 -4.64
N THR A 172 9.08 -0.69 -5.20
CA THR A 172 10.03 0.36 -4.77
C THR A 172 9.87 1.68 -5.55
N GLY A 173 9.14 1.68 -6.66
CA GLY A 173 8.80 2.86 -7.44
C GLY A 173 7.35 3.29 -7.27
N THR A 174 6.73 3.60 -8.40
CA THR A 174 5.30 3.92 -8.54
C THR A 174 4.49 2.65 -8.77
N LEU A 175 3.38 2.49 -8.05
CA LEU A 175 2.34 1.51 -8.37
C LEU A 175 1.24 2.17 -9.19
N THR A 176 1.13 1.79 -10.45
CA THR A 176 -0.07 2.02 -11.26
C THR A 176 -1.10 0.95 -10.91
N TYR A 177 -2.08 1.35 -10.11
CA TYR A 177 -3.21 0.54 -9.67
C TYR A 177 -4.25 0.41 -10.79
N ASP A 178 -4.54 -0.84 -11.17
CA ASP A 178 -5.69 -1.20 -12.00
C ASP A 178 -6.77 -1.82 -11.09
N PRO A 179 -7.97 -1.21 -10.97
CA PRO A 179 -9.05 -1.77 -10.18
C PRO A 179 -9.72 -3.01 -10.77
N ASP A 180 -9.22 -3.59 -11.87
CA ASP A 180 -9.52 -4.98 -12.25
C ASP A 180 -8.55 -6.00 -11.64
N ALA A 181 -7.39 -5.57 -11.16
CA ALA A 181 -6.47 -6.41 -10.40
C ALA A 181 -6.98 -6.61 -8.97
N SER A 182 -6.77 -7.81 -8.43
CA SER A 182 -7.05 -8.11 -7.02
C SER A 182 -5.78 -8.53 -6.29
N TRP A 183 -5.72 -8.22 -4.99
CA TRP A 183 -4.63 -8.66 -4.12
C TRP A 183 -5.17 -9.04 -2.75
N ASN A 184 -4.75 -10.19 -2.24
CA ASN A 184 -5.10 -10.69 -0.93
C ASN A 184 -3.82 -10.77 -0.08
N GLY A 185 -3.55 -9.71 0.68
CA GLY A 185 -2.37 -9.65 1.54
C GLY A 185 -1.85 -8.24 1.81
N ILE A 186 -0.53 -8.13 1.93
CA ILE A 186 0.15 -6.88 2.26
C ILE A 186 0.66 -6.25 0.96
N VAL A 187 0.33 -4.98 0.73
CA VAL A 187 0.91 -4.18 -0.36
C VAL A 187 1.75 -3.07 0.24
N MET A 188 3.02 -3.01 -0.14
CA MET A 188 3.96 -1.98 0.28
C MET A 188 4.44 -1.25 -0.97
N VAL A 189 4.19 0.06 -1.03
CA VAL A 189 4.73 0.94 -2.06
C VAL A 189 5.72 1.86 -1.37
N VAL A 190 6.98 1.39 -1.27
CA VAL A 190 8.00 1.97 -0.40
C VAL A 190 9.29 2.17 -1.17
N GLY A 191 9.66 3.44 -1.32
CA GLY A 191 10.80 3.88 -2.13
C GLY A 191 10.44 5.26 -2.71
N GLN A 192 9.93 5.33 -3.93
CA GLN A 192 9.32 6.58 -4.44
C GLN A 192 8.00 6.92 -3.73
N GLY A 193 7.24 5.91 -3.30
CA GLY A 193 6.06 6.10 -2.44
C GLY A 193 4.84 6.70 -3.16
N THR A 194 4.55 6.19 -4.35
CA THR A 194 3.51 6.74 -5.22
C THR A 194 2.54 5.67 -5.69
N VAL A 195 1.25 5.91 -5.53
CA VAL A 195 0.20 5.10 -6.15
C VAL A 195 -0.65 5.97 -7.06
N ILE A 196 -0.89 5.51 -8.28
CA ILE A 196 -1.76 6.22 -9.25
C ILE A 196 -2.82 5.26 -9.78
N GLY A 197 -4.04 5.76 -10.02
CA GLY A 197 -5.14 4.96 -10.57
C GLY A 197 -6.20 5.81 -11.26
N TRP A 198 -6.74 5.31 -12.38
CA TRP A 198 -7.66 6.10 -13.23
C TRP A 198 -8.62 5.26 -14.09
N ARG A 199 -8.71 3.95 -13.85
CA ARG A 199 -9.52 3.01 -14.65
C ARG A 199 -10.70 2.46 -13.87
N GLY A 200 -11.68 1.90 -14.58
CA GLY A 200 -12.78 1.12 -14.00
C GLY A 200 -12.38 -0.32 -13.72
N GLY A 201 -13.08 -1.03 -12.83
CA GLY A 201 -12.89 -2.46 -12.66
C GLY A 201 -13.72 -3.11 -11.56
N SER A 202 -13.51 -4.40 -11.34
CA SER A 202 -14.24 -5.24 -10.36
C SER A 202 -13.37 -5.83 -9.24
N GLY A 203 -12.06 -5.62 -9.31
CA GLY A 203 -11.08 -6.10 -8.37
C GLY A 203 -11.13 -5.44 -6.99
N ILE A 204 -10.43 -6.07 -6.06
CA ILE A 204 -10.37 -5.68 -4.65
C ILE A 204 -8.99 -5.99 -4.06
N PHE A 205 -8.50 -5.10 -3.20
CA PHE A 205 -7.33 -5.36 -2.36
C PHE A 205 -7.80 -5.65 -0.94
N ASN A 206 -7.73 -6.92 -0.51
CA ASN A 206 -8.02 -7.34 0.86
C ASN A 206 -6.72 -7.51 1.65
N GLY A 207 -6.60 -6.82 2.79
CA GLY A 207 -5.42 -6.86 3.64
C GLY A 207 -5.00 -5.46 4.02
N THR A 208 -3.76 -5.06 3.77
CA THR A 208 -3.32 -3.68 4.07
C THR A 208 -2.44 -3.11 2.98
N MET A 209 -2.41 -1.78 2.91
CA MET A 209 -1.54 -1.04 2.00
C MET A 209 -0.78 0.02 2.79
N LEU A 210 0.55 0.02 2.67
CA LEU A 210 1.45 1.07 3.15
C LEU A 210 2.07 1.78 1.95
N VAL A 211 1.96 3.11 1.94
CA VAL A 211 2.62 3.98 0.95
C VAL A 211 3.58 4.89 1.68
N ALA A 212 4.86 4.85 1.33
CA ALA A 212 5.89 5.63 2.01
C ALA A 212 7.04 5.98 1.07
N ARG A 213 7.58 7.18 1.21
CA ARG A 213 8.73 7.63 0.42
C ARG A 213 10.01 7.58 1.24
N THR A 214 10.93 6.72 0.81
CA THR A 214 12.29 6.61 1.37
C THR A 214 13.37 7.02 0.38
N ARG A 215 13.04 7.15 -0.91
CA ARG A 215 13.98 7.46 -1.99
C ARG A 215 13.54 8.66 -2.81
N ASP A 216 14.52 9.41 -3.31
CA ASP A 216 14.28 10.52 -4.23
C ASP A 216 14.01 10.03 -5.67
N THR A 217 13.75 10.96 -6.59
CA THR A 217 13.50 10.64 -8.01
C THR A 217 14.72 10.06 -8.74
N SER A 218 15.92 10.20 -8.15
CA SER A 218 17.16 9.60 -8.66
C SER A 218 17.43 8.22 -8.03
N GLY A 219 16.55 7.73 -7.15
CA GLY A 219 16.68 6.45 -6.46
C GLY A 219 17.59 6.47 -5.23
N ASN A 220 18.08 7.64 -4.81
CA ASN A 220 18.92 7.76 -3.62
C ASN A 220 18.07 7.73 -2.37
N LEU A 221 18.60 7.14 -1.29
CA LEU A 221 17.97 7.19 0.02
C LEU A 221 17.87 8.65 0.49
N ILE A 222 16.67 9.06 0.89
CA ILE A 222 16.43 10.38 1.46
C ILE A 222 17.03 10.41 2.86
N SER A 223 17.93 11.34 3.12
CA SER A 223 18.43 11.59 4.48
C SER A 223 17.41 12.39 5.28
N GLY A 224 17.05 11.92 6.48
CA GLY A 224 16.17 12.68 7.37
C GLY A 224 15.74 11.89 8.60
N SER A 225 15.28 12.61 9.61
CA SER A 225 14.72 12.03 10.84
C SER A 225 13.24 11.66 10.71
N TYR A 226 12.64 11.90 9.55
CA TYR A 226 11.21 11.74 9.29
C TYR A 226 11.00 11.21 7.88
N LEU A 227 9.93 10.42 7.69
CA LEU A 227 9.53 9.98 6.36
C LEU A 227 9.10 11.17 5.50
N SER A 228 9.56 11.16 4.25
CA SER A 228 9.20 12.19 3.27
C SER A 228 7.73 12.07 2.87
N TYR A 229 7.21 13.10 2.18
CA TYR A 229 5.88 13.05 1.57
C TYR A 229 5.69 11.79 0.70
N SER A 230 4.51 11.20 0.76
CA SER A 230 4.04 10.15 -0.16
C SER A 230 2.71 10.55 -0.75
N TYR A 231 2.27 9.91 -1.84
CA TYR A 231 0.97 10.24 -2.38
C TYR A 231 0.24 9.10 -3.08
N VAL A 232 -1.09 9.23 -3.06
CA VAL A 232 -2.03 8.37 -3.76
C VAL A 232 -2.94 9.26 -4.60
N ASP A 233 -2.92 9.09 -5.92
CA ASP A 233 -3.77 9.82 -6.86
C ASP A 233 -4.70 8.87 -7.61
N PHE A 234 -5.93 8.75 -7.10
CA PHE A 234 -6.99 7.97 -7.73
C PHE A 234 -7.91 8.83 -8.61
N ASN A 235 -7.50 10.06 -8.90
CA ASN A 235 -8.20 10.99 -9.79
C ASN A 235 -7.33 11.34 -11.01
N HIS A 236 -6.45 10.42 -11.42
CA HIS A 236 -5.39 10.67 -12.39
C HIS A 236 -5.92 10.76 -13.84
N GLY A 237 -6.69 11.81 -14.15
CA GLY A 237 -7.22 12.07 -15.50
C GLY A 237 -8.37 11.16 -15.93
N GLY A 238 -8.98 10.39 -15.01
CA GLY A 238 -10.07 9.46 -15.30
C GLY A 238 -10.88 9.05 -14.07
N SER A 239 -11.95 8.26 -14.29
CA SER A 239 -12.79 7.73 -13.22
C SER A 239 -12.24 6.41 -12.71
N MET A 240 -11.84 6.34 -11.43
CA MET A 240 -11.37 5.11 -10.83
C MET A 240 -12.49 4.23 -10.25
N GLY A 241 -12.55 2.97 -10.69
CA GLY A 241 -13.50 1.90 -10.39
C GLY A 241 -13.13 0.98 -9.23
N GLY A 242 -13.77 -0.19 -9.15
CA GLY A 242 -13.38 -1.28 -8.25
C GLY A 242 -14.12 -1.32 -6.92
N GLN A 243 -13.85 -2.35 -6.13
CA GLN A 243 -14.34 -2.46 -4.75
C GLN A 243 -13.42 -1.74 -3.75
N GLY A 244 -12.22 -1.37 -4.20
CA GLY A 244 -11.21 -0.61 -3.48
C GLY A 244 -10.37 -1.46 -2.54
N ILE A 245 -10.13 -0.94 -1.33
CA ILE A 245 -9.20 -1.52 -0.36
C ILE A 245 -9.97 -1.85 0.92
N ARG A 246 -9.85 -3.08 1.42
CA ARG A 246 -10.48 -3.50 2.67
C ARG A 246 -9.48 -4.13 3.61
N TYR A 247 -9.53 -3.70 4.87
CA TYR A 247 -8.71 -4.27 5.91
C TYR A 247 -9.07 -5.74 6.14
N SER A 248 -8.07 -6.62 6.17
CA SER A 248 -8.26 -8.03 6.53
C SER A 248 -7.06 -8.53 7.32
N SER A 249 -7.24 -8.69 8.63
CA SER A 249 -6.24 -9.30 9.52
C SER A 249 -5.90 -10.73 9.10
N CYS A 250 -6.87 -11.47 8.56
CA CYS A 250 -6.66 -12.84 8.07
C CYS A 250 -5.66 -12.87 6.91
N TRP A 251 -5.84 -12.01 5.90
CA TRP A 251 -4.91 -11.93 4.77
C TRP A 251 -3.55 -11.33 5.16
N ILE A 252 -3.53 -10.38 6.08
CA ILE A 252 -2.28 -9.82 6.62
C ILE A 252 -1.47 -10.91 7.32
N GLN A 253 -2.09 -11.73 8.17
CA GLN A 253 -1.40 -12.82 8.89
C GLN A 253 -0.83 -13.88 7.92
N ARG A 254 -1.60 -14.25 6.89
CA ARG A 254 -1.12 -15.20 5.86
C ARG A 254 0.03 -14.66 5.01
N SER A 255 0.15 -13.34 4.92
CA SER A 255 1.09 -12.66 4.04
C SER A 255 2.36 -12.19 4.74
N GLN A 256 2.49 -12.44 6.05
CA GLN A 256 3.73 -12.14 6.76
C GLN A 256 4.87 -13.01 6.19
N PRO A 257 6.03 -12.42 5.83
CA PRO A 257 7.18 -13.19 5.42
C PRO A 257 7.54 -14.19 6.53
N SER A 258 7.52 -15.50 6.23
CA SER A 258 8.12 -16.46 7.14
C SER A 258 9.63 -16.19 7.14
N ALA A 259 10.22 -15.86 8.29
CA ALA A 259 11.67 -15.77 8.42
C ALA A 259 12.28 -17.16 8.16
N GLY A 260 12.52 -17.46 6.89
CA GLY A 260 12.96 -18.77 6.43
C GLY A 260 14.44 -18.96 6.70
N TYR A 261 14.79 -19.48 7.87
CA TYR A 261 16.13 -20.06 8.04
C TYR A 261 16.23 -21.31 7.16
N ARG A 262 16.93 -21.20 6.04
CA ARG A 262 17.31 -22.35 5.20
C ARG A 262 18.77 -22.67 5.46
N VAL A 263 19.03 -23.69 6.28
CA VAL A 263 20.38 -24.25 6.45
C VAL A 263 20.79 -24.86 5.10
N LEU A 264 21.77 -24.24 4.43
CA LEU A 264 22.20 -24.66 3.08
C LEU A 264 23.28 -25.75 3.08
N SER A 265 23.95 -26.00 4.21
CA SER A 265 24.76 -27.21 4.46
C SER A 265 25.21 -27.30 5.91
N PHE A 266 25.47 -28.51 6.39
CA PHE A 266 26.32 -28.79 7.55
C PHE A 266 27.36 -29.83 7.12
N HIS A 267 28.62 -29.66 7.53
CA HIS A 267 29.68 -30.66 7.37
C HIS A 267 30.12 -31.06 8.77
N GLU A 268 29.75 -32.26 9.22
CA GLU A 268 30.30 -32.85 10.45
C GLU A 268 31.72 -33.35 10.18
N ILE A 269 32.67 -32.94 11.03
CA ILE A 269 33.99 -33.57 11.12
C ILE A 269 33.92 -34.52 12.31
N SER A 270 33.96 -35.82 12.09
CA SER A 270 34.12 -36.82 13.15
C SER A 270 35.55 -36.77 13.71
N GLN A 271 35.66 -36.65 15.04
CA GLN A 271 36.92 -36.86 15.78
C GLN A 271 37.20 -38.34 16.00
#